data_AF-A0A830EVB7-F1
#
_entry.id   AF-A0A830EVB7-F1
#
_cell.length_a   1.000
_cell.length_b   1.000
_cell.length_c   1.000
_cell.angle_alpha   90.00
_cell.angle_beta   90.00
_cell.angle_gamma   90.00
#
_symmetry.space_group_name_H-M   'P 1'
#
loop_
_entity.id
_entity.type
_entity.pdbx_description
1 polymer ?
#
loop_
_entity_poly.entity_id
_entity_poly.type
_entity_poly.pdbx_seq_one_letter_code
_entity_poly.pdbx_strand_id
1 'polypeptide(L)'
;MTERSLANADAPERTYYRCRFCGQERPDAEQFERSCATPHPPSPFREDEYDVADPRTRRALTEEMETRFLEEGARYEVESESGNTYEVDVADRTCTCPDWAKRNSELGMQGCKHLRRVDLEILTRRLPRPDGRFER
;
A
#
# COMPACT_ATOMS: atom_id res chain seq x y z
N MET A 1 -29.58 -6.59 47.63
CA MET A 1 -30.03 -5.95 46.37
C MET A 1 -29.31 -6.69 45.26
N THR A 2 -30.04 -7.49 44.49
CA THR A 2 -29.49 -8.40 43.50
C THR A 2 -29.45 -7.67 42.15
N GLU A 3 -28.26 -7.33 41.69
CA GLU A 3 -28.07 -6.69 40.38
C GLU A 3 -28.37 -7.71 39.27
N ARG A 4 -29.49 -7.52 38.58
CA ARG A 4 -29.82 -8.26 37.36
C ARG A 4 -28.91 -7.74 36.25
N SER A 5 -27.91 -8.54 35.89
CA SER A 5 -27.18 -8.39 34.63
C SER A 5 -28.18 -8.43 33.47
N LEU A 6 -28.31 -7.33 32.74
CA LEU A 6 -29.00 -7.29 31.46
C LEU A 6 -28.05 -7.89 30.42
N ALA A 7 -27.95 -9.22 30.40
CA ALA A 7 -27.38 -9.91 29.26
C ALA A 7 -28.27 -9.58 28.05
N ASN A 8 -27.70 -8.87 27.07
CA ASN A 8 -28.29 -8.71 25.74
C ASN A 8 -28.29 -10.09 25.06
N ALA A 9 -29.26 -10.94 25.39
CA ALA A 9 -29.36 -12.32 24.92
C ALA A 9 -30.04 -12.46 23.55
N ASP A 10 -30.41 -11.35 22.90
CA ASP A 10 -31.24 -11.34 21.68
C ASP A 10 -30.62 -10.63 20.48
N ALA A 11 -29.33 -10.26 20.53
CA ALA A 11 -28.64 -9.78 19.33
C ALA A 11 -28.24 -11.01 18.49
N PRO A 12 -28.81 -11.23 17.28
CA PRO A 12 -28.32 -12.32 16.44
C PRO A 12 -26.83 -12.10 16.18
N GLU A 13 -26.02 -13.16 16.29
CA GLU A 13 -24.63 -13.15 15.86
C GLU A 13 -24.60 -12.73 14.38
N ARG A 14 -24.38 -11.45 14.12
CA ARG A 14 -24.27 -10.93 12.77
C ARG A 14 -22.90 -11.36 12.26
N THR A 15 -22.88 -12.34 11.36
CA THR A 15 -21.68 -12.63 10.58
C THR A 15 -21.43 -11.47 9.62
N TYR A 16 -20.30 -10.81 9.79
CA TYR A 16 -19.82 -9.79 8.85
C TYR A 16 -18.83 -10.45 7.90
N TYR A 17 -19.00 -10.15 6.61
CA TYR A 17 -18.10 -10.61 5.57
C TYR A 17 -17.33 -9.41 5.02
N ARG A 18 -16.01 -9.53 4.91
CA ARG A 18 -15.14 -8.48 4.35
C ARG A 18 -14.99 -8.71 2.85
N CYS A 19 -15.43 -7.74 2.03
CA CYS A 19 -15.25 -7.82 0.58
C CYS A 19 -13.76 -7.97 0.27
N ARG A 20 -13.38 -8.99 -0.54
CA ARG A 20 -12.00 -9.06 -1.02
C ARG A 20 -11.73 -7.72 -1.76
N PHE A 21 -12.46 -7.35 -2.80
CA PHE A 21 -12.03 -6.24 -3.66
C PHE A 21 -11.92 -4.85 -2.99
N CYS A 22 -12.88 -4.40 -2.18
CA CYS A 22 -12.87 -3.04 -1.62
C CYS A 22 -12.65 -2.97 -0.09
N GLY A 23 -12.51 -4.10 0.60
CA GLY A 23 -12.25 -4.13 2.04
C GLY A 23 -13.42 -3.78 2.96
N GLN A 24 -14.57 -3.33 2.43
CA GLN A 24 -15.75 -3.02 3.23
C GLN A 24 -16.40 -4.27 3.84
N GLU A 25 -16.87 -4.15 5.08
CA GLU A 25 -17.63 -5.18 5.78
C GLU A 25 -19.12 -5.06 5.46
N ARG A 26 -19.75 -6.17 5.08
CA ARG A 26 -21.19 -6.22 4.78
C ARG A 26 -21.84 -7.44 5.43
N PRO A 27 -23.06 -7.31 5.98
CA PRO A 27 -23.76 -8.42 6.64
C PRO A 27 -24.58 -9.30 5.68
N ASP A 28 -24.73 -8.89 4.41
CA ASP A 28 -25.62 -9.52 3.44
C ASP A 28 -24.84 -10.38 2.45
N ALA A 29 -25.16 -11.68 2.39
CA ALA A 29 -24.49 -12.67 1.57
C ALA A 29 -24.73 -12.49 0.05
N GLU A 30 -25.88 -11.97 -0.39
CA GLU A 30 -26.17 -11.76 -1.82
C GLU A 30 -25.26 -10.68 -2.43
N GLN A 31 -24.76 -9.77 -1.60
CA GLN A 31 -23.80 -8.75 -2.03
C GLN A 31 -22.41 -9.29 -2.34
N PHE A 32 -22.16 -10.59 -2.10
CA PHE A 32 -20.95 -11.31 -2.49
C PHE A 32 -21.08 -12.06 -3.82
N GLU A 33 -22.30 -12.33 -4.29
CA GLU A 33 -22.53 -13.02 -5.56
C GLU A 33 -22.29 -12.12 -6.78
N ARG A 34 -22.36 -10.79 -6.59
CA ARG A 34 -22.06 -9.79 -7.63
C ARG A 34 -20.65 -9.22 -7.44
N SER A 35 -19.92 -9.06 -8.54
CA SER A 35 -18.64 -8.33 -8.54
C SER A 35 -18.83 -6.95 -7.92
N CYS A 36 -17.99 -6.59 -6.96
CA CYS A 36 -18.06 -5.31 -6.28
C CYS A 36 -17.93 -4.15 -7.30
N ALA A 37 -18.97 -3.33 -7.42
CA ALA A 37 -18.98 -2.16 -8.30
C ALA A 37 -18.32 -0.92 -7.67
N THR A 38 -17.89 -1.01 -6.41
CA THR A 38 -17.10 0.06 -5.78
C THR A 38 -15.82 0.22 -6.59
N PRO A 39 -15.53 1.41 -7.14
CA PRO A 39 -14.27 1.63 -7.82
C PRO A 39 -13.15 1.34 -6.83
N HIS A 40 -12.21 0.49 -7.24
CA HIS A 40 -10.98 0.28 -6.49
C HIS A 40 -10.36 1.66 -6.23
N PRO A 41 -9.90 1.98 -5.00
CA PRO A 41 -9.11 3.19 -4.82
C PRO A 41 -8.03 3.18 -5.91
N PRO A 42 -7.91 4.28 -6.68
CA PRO A 42 -6.95 4.32 -7.77
C PRO A 42 -5.61 3.91 -7.20
N SER A 43 -4.91 3.07 -7.95
CA SER A 43 -3.52 2.81 -7.65
C SER A 43 -2.82 4.15 -7.42
N PRO A 44 -2.12 4.36 -6.29
CA PRO A 44 -1.31 5.57 -6.14
C PRO A 44 -0.23 5.64 -7.24
N PHE A 45 0.01 4.54 -7.95
CA PHE A 45 0.90 4.41 -9.10
C PHE A 45 0.16 4.74 -10.39
N ARG A 46 0.65 5.72 -11.15
CA ARG A 46 0.25 5.92 -12.55
C ARG A 46 1.24 5.19 -13.47
N GLU A 47 0.75 4.36 -14.38
CA GLU A 47 1.57 3.51 -15.27
C GLU A 47 2.52 4.31 -16.18
N ASP A 48 2.27 5.62 -16.34
CA ASP A 48 3.02 6.57 -17.15
C ASP A 48 3.81 7.61 -16.33
N GLU A 49 3.93 7.45 -15.01
CA GLU A 49 4.60 8.44 -14.14
C GLU A 49 6.13 8.46 -14.28
N TYR A 50 6.72 7.34 -14.70
CA TYR A 50 8.16 7.13 -14.65
C TYR A 50 8.79 6.92 -16.03
N ASP A 51 9.63 7.86 -16.44
CA ASP A 51 10.48 7.73 -17.63
C ASP A 51 11.73 6.89 -17.32
N VAL A 52 12.00 5.83 -18.08
CA VAL A 52 13.22 5.01 -17.98
C VAL A 52 14.50 5.76 -18.35
N ALA A 53 14.38 6.84 -19.13
CA ALA A 53 15.50 7.70 -19.46
C ALA A 53 15.92 8.58 -18.28
N ASP A 54 15.00 8.86 -17.35
CA ASP A 54 15.29 9.64 -16.15
C ASP A 54 16.39 8.95 -15.32
N PRO A 55 17.50 9.65 -14.97
CA PRO A 55 18.59 9.08 -14.21
C PRO A 55 18.18 8.46 -12.87
N ARG A 56 17.12 8.98 -12.22
CA ARG A 56 16.63 8.45 -10.94
C ARG A 56 15.87 7.15 -11.14
N THR A 57 15.00 7.05 -12.14
CA THR A 57 14.37 5.79 -12.53
C THR A 57 15.42 4.74 -12.87
N ARG A 58 16.44 5.11 -13.66
CA ARG A 58 17.51 4.18 -14.03
C ARG A 58 18.24 3.62 -12.82
N ARG A 59 18.66 4.49 -11.89
CA ARG A 59 19.31 4.04 -10.64
C ARG A 59 18.39 3.18 -9.78
N ALA A 60 17.11 3.56 -9.69
CA ALA A 60 16.08 2.77 -9.01
C ALA A 60 15.77 1.44 -9.71
N LEU A 61 16.29 1.17 -10.91
CA LEU A 61 16.19 -0.14 -11.56
C LEU A 61 17.50 -0.94 -11.45
N THR A 62 18.65 -0.26 -11.53
CA THR A 62 19.96 -0.92 -11.71
C THR A 62 20.76 -1.11 -10.43
N GLU A 63 20.57 -0.27 -9.40
CA GLU A 63 21.32 -0.43 -8.14
C GLU A 63 20.77 -1.61 -7.33
N GLU A 64 21.60 -2.23 -6.50
CA GLU A 64 21.13 -3.29 -5.61
C GLU A 64 20.31 -2.67 -4.47
N MET A 65 19.04 -3.07 -4.41
CA MET A 65 18.10 -2.62 -3.38
C MET A 65 17.16 -3.78 -3.05
N GLU A 66 17.01 -4.09 -1.76
CA GLU A 66 16.02 -5.06 -1.29
C GLU A 66 14.83 -4.30 -0.73
N THR A 67 13.61 -4.70 -1.11
CA THR A 67 12.40 -4.11 -0.55
C THR A 67 11.60 -5.16 0.23
N ARG A 68 10.97 -4.72 1.32
CA ARG A 68 10.14 -5.58 2.17
C ARG A 68 8.83 -4.89 2.50
N PHE A 69 7.75 -5.68 2.51
CA PHE A 69 6.45 -5.22 2.99
C PHE A 69 6.40 -5.36 4.51
N LEU A 70 6.14 -4.26 5.23
CA LEU A 70 6.23 -4.25 6.69
C LEU A 70 4.92 -4.70 7.36
N GLU A 71 3.81 -4.05 7.04
CA GLU A 71 2.50 -4.28 7.66
C GLU A 71 1.37 -4.13 6.64
N GLU A 72 0.18 -4.69 6.90
CA GLU A 72 -1.00 -4.41 6.07
C GLU A 72 -1.24 -2.88 6.03
N GLY A 73 -0.85 -2.25 4.92
CA GLY A 73 -0.84 -0.79 4.79
C GLY A 73 0.16 -0.31 3.74
N ALA A 74 0.37 1.00 3.68
CA ALA A 74 1.16 1.65 2.63
C ALA A 74 2.67 1.74 2.92
N ARG A 75 3.19 0.99 3.90
CA ARG A 75 4.57 1.12 4.40
C ARG A 75 5.47 -0.02 3.96
N TYR A 76 6.64 0.36 3.45
CA TYR A 76 7.62 -0.53 2.87
C TYR A 76 9.01 -0.18 3.39
N GLU A 77 9.84 -1.20 3.59
CA GLU A 77 11.25 -1.06 3.92
C GLU A 77 12.08 -1.20 2.64
N VAL A 78 13.13 -0.39 2.52
CA VAL A 78 14.09 -0.44 1.42
C VAL A 78 15.50 -0.44 1.97
N GLU A 79 16.20 -1.55 1.79
CA GLU A 79 17.63 -1.67 2.05
C GLU A 79 18.40 -1.23 0.80
N SER A 80 19.27 -0.25 0.95
CA SER A 80 20.10 0.29 -0.13
C SER A 80 21.43 -0.44 -0.25
N GLU A 81 22.06 -0.37 -1.43
CA GLU A 81 23.43 -0.87 -1.68
C GLU A 81 24.48 -0.43 -0.63
N SER A 82 24.27 0.76 -0.03
CA SER A 82 25.14 1.27 1.04
C SER A 82 24.94 0.59 2.41
N GLY A 83 24.05 -0.40 2.53
CA GLY A 83 23.68 -1.07 3.77
C GLY A 83 22.78 -0.25 4.69
N ASN A 84 22.20 0.86 4.18
CA ASN A 84 21.25 1.67 4.93
C ASN A 84 19.82 1.27 4.61
N THR A 85 18.99 1.19 5.64
CA THR A 85 17.58 0.85 5.55
C THR A 85 16.71 2.10 5.71
N TYR A 86 15.73 2.25 4.83
CA TYR A 86 14.79 3.37 4.84
C TYR A 86 13.35 2.88 4.78
N GLU A 87 12.45 3.64 5.39
CA GLU A 87 11.01 3.40 5.32
C GLU A 87 10.40 4.30 4.24
N VAL A 88 9.45 3.75 3.51
CA VAL A 88 8.72 4.39 2.41
C VAL A 88 7.22 4.24 2.69
N ASP A 89 6.51 5.36 2.73
CA ASP A 89 5.06 5.38 2.76
C ASP A 89 4.53 5.77 1.37
N VAL A 90 3.96 4.82 0.64
CA VAL A 90 3.48 5.08 -0.73
C VAL A 90 2.13 5.80 -0.77
N ALA A 91 1.35 5.79 0.32
CA ALA A 91 0.08 6.51 0.39
C ALA A 91 0.34 8.00 0.57
N ASP A 92 1.22 8.35 1.52
CA ASP A 92 1.65 9.73 1.73
C ASP A 92 2.76 10.16 0.75
N ARG A 93 3.25 9.22 -0.08
CA ARG A 93 4.40 9.38 -0.99
C ARG A 93 5.62 9.95 -0.29
N THR A 94 5.98 9.42 0.89
CA THR A 94 7.14 9.89 1.67
C THR A 94 8.21 8.82 1.82
N CYS A 95 9.45 9.25 2.14
CA CYS A 95 10.55 8.35 2.43
C CYS A 95 11.45 8.93 3.53
N THR A 96 11.99 8.08 4.42
CA THR A 96 12.90 8.51 5.51
C THR A 96 14.33 8.79 5.05
N CYS A 97 14.65 8.62 3.76
CA CYS A 97 16.00 8.83 3.27
C CYS A 97 16.38 10.33 3.25
N PRO A 98 17.68 10.67 3.44
CA PRO A 98 18.12 12.06 3.46
C PRO A 98 17.97 12.78 2.11
N ASP A 99 17.86 12.03 1.00
CA ASP A 99 17.61 12.58 -0.34
C ASP A 99 16.16 13.06 -0.50
N TRP A 100 15.22 12.47 0.25
CA TRP A 100 13.82 12.88 0.27
C TRP A 100 13.65 14.30 0.79
N ALA A 101 14.24 14.60 1.96
CA ALA A 101 14.16 15.91 2.60
C ALA A 101 14.68 17.05 1.71
N LYS A 102 15.66 16.78 0.84
CA LYS A 102 16.27 17.77 -0.04
C LYS A 102 15.48 18.01 -1.33
N ARG A 103 14.76 17.00 -1.82
CA ARG A 103 14.23 16.99 -3.20
C ARG A 103 12.73 16.83 -3.31
N ASN A 104 12.03 16.56 -2.21
CA ASN A 104 10.56 16.56 -2.20
C ASN A 104 10.00 17.90 -2.75
N SER A 105 10.66 19.03 -2.45
CA SER A 105 10.30 20.35 -2.98
C SER A 105 10.57 20.55 -4.48
N GLU A 106 11.58 19.87 -5.05
CA GLU A 106 12.02 20.05 -6.45
C GLU A 106 11.37 19.05 -7.41
N LEU A 107 11.24 17.79 -6.99
CA LEU A 107 10.73 16.69 -7.83
C LEU A 107 9.25 16.38 -7.56
N GLY A 108 8.64 17.03 -6.55
CA GLY A 108 7.25 16.81 -6.17
C GLY A 108 6.93 15.33 -6.01
N MET A 109 5.85 14.88 -6.66
CA MET A 109 5.41 13.48 -6.64
C MET A 109 6.46 12.51 -7.20
N GLN A 110 7.41 12.92 -8.05
CA GLN A 110 8.37 12.00 -8.67
C GLN A 110 9.46 11.48 -7.70
N GLY A 111 9.63 12.09 -6.53
CA GLY A 111 10.31 11.55 -5.36
C GLY A 111 11.77 11.08 -5.45
N CYS A 112 12.23 10.40 -4.39
CA CYS A 112 13.57 9.83 -4.28
C CYS A 112 13.64 8.44 -4.94
N LYS A 113 14.85 7.91 -5.14
CA LYS A 113 15.04 6.58 -5.76
C LYS A 113 14.37 5.42 -4.99
N HIS A 114 14.23 5.54 -3.66
CA HIS A 114 13.61 4.49 -2.84
C HIS A 114 12.11 4.41 -3.06
N LEU A 115 11.40 5.55 -3.09
CA LEU A 115 9.98 5.60 -3.43
C LEU A 115 9.74 5.01 -4.83
N ARG A 116 10.57 5.38 -5.81
CA ARG A 116 10.48 4.82 -7.17
C ARG A 116 10.71 3.32 -7.22
N ARG A 117 11.69 2.80 -6.48
CA ARG A 117 11.95 1.37 -6.39
C ARG A 117 10.70 0.63 -5.91
N VAL A 118 10.08 1.10 -4.83
CA VAL A 118 8.86 0.49 -4.26
C VAL A 118 7.72 0.54 -5.27
N ASP A 119 7.47 1.69 -5.89
CA ASP A 119 6.42 1.85 -6.91
C ASP A 119 6.63 0.88 -8.08
N LEU A 120 7.86 0.79 -8.60
CA LEU A 120 8.20 -0.12 -9.69
C LEU A 120 8.04 -1.59 -9.29
N GLU A 121 8.36 -1.97 -8.07
CA GLU A 121 8.21 -3.35 -7.60
C GLU A 121 6.77 -3.73 -7.31
N ILE A 122 5.92 -2.78 -6.93
CA ILE A 122 4.47 -2.99 -6.86
C ILE A 122 3.88 -3.11 -8.27
N LEU A 123 4.24 -2.21 -9.20
CA LEU A 123 3.82 -2.27 -10.60
C LEU A 123 4.25 -3.57 -11.30
N THR A 124 5.46 -4.05 -11.00
CA THR A 124 5.98 -5.33 -11.52
C THR A 124 5.55 -6.55 -10.71
N ARG A 125 4.61 -6.36 -9.77
CA ARG A 125 3.96 -7.43 -8.98
C ARG A 125 4.92 -8.24 -8.10
N ARG A 126 6.06 -7.66 -7.72
CA ARG A 126 7.02 -8.24 -6.76
C ARG A 126 6.65 -7.93 -5.32
N LEU A 127 6.09 -6.75 -5.09
CA LEU A 127 5.54 -6.35 -3.80
C LEU A 127 4.01 -6.36 -3.82
N PRO A 128 3.36 -6.67 -2.68
CA PRO A 128 1.94 -6.47 -2.55
C PRO A 128 1.65 -4.96 -2.58
N ARG A 129 0.51 -4.60 -3.15
CA ARG A 129 -0.05 -3.25 -3.06
C ARG A 129 -0.42 -2.90 -1.61
N PRO A 130 -0.67 -1.62 -1.31
CA PRO A 130 -1.05 -1.18 0.04
C PRO A 130 -2.30 -1.83 0.64
N ASP A 131 -3.17 -2.39 -0.21
CA ASP A 131 -4.35 -3.17 0.18
C ASP A 131 -4.00 -4.65 0.51
N GLY A 132 -2.71 -4.98 0.57
CA GLY A 132 -2.17 -6.31 0.87
C GLY A 132 -2.25 -7.29 -0.29
N ARG A 133 -2.39 -6.83 -1.53
CA ARG A 133 -2.69 -7.70 -2.69
C ARG A 133 -1.77 -7.53 -3.87
N PHE A 134 -1.56 -8.63 -4.57
CA PHE A 134 -0.92 -8.64 -5.88
C PHE A 134 -1.98 -8.48 -6.97
N GLU A 135 -1.68 -7.71 -8.03
CA GLU A 135 -2.53 -7.66 -9.22
C GLU A 135 -2.61 -9.04 -9.88
N ARG A 136 -3.84 -9.46 -10.24
CA ARG A 136 -4.08 -10.66 -11.05
C ARG A 136 -3.70 -10.40 -12.51
#